data_AF-A0A9N9BT86-F1
#
_entry.id   AF-A0A9N9BT86-F1
#
_cell.length_a   1.000
_cell.length_b   1.000
_cell.length_c   1.000
_cell.angle_alpha   90.00
_cell.angle_beta   90.00
_cell.angle_gamma   90.00
#
_symmetry.space_group_name_H-M   'P 1'
#
loop_
_entity.id
_entity.type
_entity.pdbx_description
1 polymer ?
#
loop_
_entity_poly.entity_id
_entity_poly.type
_entity_poly.pdbx_seq_one_letter_code
_entity_poly.pdbx_strand_id
1 'polypeptide(L)'
;MAPTNQYRTRLITTAEMAEITCALGDDIYVNFPVPIIQDIRKHIPNPRLSGSTQAIGGYLIFRIFFNEQVSQKHNTIVAEISALSSELWNSAEPNVRRTFNQLAEQTMLKFREEAPYIWPDNQ
;
A
#
# COMPACT_ATOMS: atom_id res chain seq x y z
N MET A 1 -12.13 -0.24 -30.67
CA MET A 1 -10.73 -0.27 -30.21
C MET A 1 -10.76 -0.19 -28.68
N ALA A 2 -10.28 -1.21 -27.98
CA ALA A 2 -10.19 -1.15 -26.52
C ALA A 2 -9.03 -0.21 -26.14
N PRO A 3 -9.16 0.69 -25.15
CA PRO A 3 -8.04 1.48 -24.69
C PRO A 3 -6.98 0.54 -24.13
N THR A 4 -5.81 0.59 -24.75
CA THR A 4 -4.68 -0.31 -24.53
C THR A 4 -4.01 0.05 -23.19
N ASN A 5 -4.18 -0.78 -22.15
CA ASN A 5 -3.30 -0.90 -20.96
C ASN A 5 -2.43 0.34 -20.62
N GLN A 6 -3.05 1.48 -20.31
CA GLN A 6 -2.36 2.75 -20.01
C GLN A 6 -1.72 2.77 -18.61
N TYR A 7 -2.26 1.98 -17.67
CA TYR A 7 -1.82 1.97 -16.29
C TYR A 7 -1.15 0.65 -15.95
N ARG A 8 0.11 0.71 -15.51
CA ARG A 8 0.91 -0.48 -15.18
C ARG A 8 1.68 -0.24 -13.90
N THR A 9 1.83 -1.29 -13.10
CA THR A 9 2.77 -1.31 -11.98
C THR A 9 3.83 -2.36 -12.21
N ARG A 10 5.05 -2.09 -11.76
CA ARG A 10 6.16 -3.04 -11.78
C ARG A 10 6.93 -2.95 -10.47
N LEU A 11 7.28 -4.11 -9.92
CA LEU A 11 8.25 -4.22 -8.84
C LEU A 11 9.65 -4.31 -9.43
N ILE A 12 10.51 -3.35 -9.09
CA ILE A 12 11.91 -3.31 -9.47
C ILE A 12 12.73 -3.59 -8.21
N THR A 13 13.46 -4.71 -8.22
CA THR A 13 14.34 -5.08 -7.10
C THR A 13 15.79 -4.85 -7.51
N THR A 14 16.50 -3.98 -6.78
CA THR A 14 17.95 -3.81 -6.88
C THR A 14 18.64 -4.50 -5.71
N ALA A 15 19.97 -4.53 -5.71
CA ALA A 15 20.76 -5.09 -4.61
C ALA A 15 20.53 -4.37 -3.26
N GLU A 16 20.07 -3.11 -3.32
CA GLU A 16 19.96 -2.23 -2.14
C GLU A 16 18.50 -1.96 -1.75
N MET A 17 17.55 -2.05 -2.68
CA MET A 17 16.14 -1.71 -2.40
C MET A 17 15.15 -2.35 -3.37
N ALA A 18 13.91 -2.47 -2.92
CA ALA A 18 12.76 -2.79 -3.77
C ALA A 18 11.93 -1.51 -3.98
N GLU A 19 11.63 -1.19 -5.24
CA GLU A 19 10.85 -0.02 -5.65
C GLU A 19 9.63 -0.44 -6.47
N ILE A 20 8.54 0.30 -6.33
CA ILE A 20 7.36 0.21 -7.18
C ILE A 20 7.36 1.37 -8.16
N THR A 21 7.29 1.03 -9.45
CA THR A 21 7.05 2.00 -10.53
C THR A 21 5.62 1.87 -11.02
N CYS A 22 4.88 2.98 -10.98
CA CYS A 22 3.55 3.13 -11.55
C CYS A 22 3.62 4.03 -12.79
N ALA A 23 3.21 3.52 -13.95
CA ALA A 23 3.02 4.32 -15.16
C ALA A 23 1.58 4.87 -15.20
N LEU A 24 1.43 6.19 -15.30
CA LEU A 24 0.17 6.94 -15.35
C LEU A 24 -0.10 7.47 -16.77
N GLY A 25 -0.03 6.62 -17.78
CA GLY A 25 0.00 7.01 -19.20
C GLY A 25 1.41 7.03 -19.78
N ASP A 26 1.59 7.69 -20.92
CA ASP A 26 2.80 7.51 -21.75
C ASP A 26 4.07 8.19 -21.16
N ASP A 27 3.91 9.28 -20.40
CA ASP A 27 5.06 10.10 -19.92
C ASP A 27 5.11 10.32 -18.39
N ILE A 28 4.15 9.80 -17.63
CA ILE A 28 4.06 10.04 -16.20
C ILE A 28 4.42 8.78 -15.42
N TYR A 29 5.50 8.87 -14.62
CA TYR A 29 5.97 7.78 -13.78
C TYR A 29 6.00 8.20 -12.32
N VAL A 30 5.39 7.38 -11.47
CA VAL A 30 5.41 7.54 -10.02
C VAL A 30 6.16 6.37 -9.43
N ASN A 31 7.24 6.68 -8.73
CA ASN A 31 8.11 5.71 -8.09
C ASN A 31 8.07 5.89 -6.58
N PHE A 32 8.00 4.78 -5.85
CA PHE A 32 8.17 4.76 -4.39
C PHE A 32 8.82 3.47 -3.93
N PRO A 33 9.63 3.51 -2.86
CA PRO A 33 10.16 2.31 -2.25
C PRO A 33 9.02 1.42 -1.73
N VAL A 34 9.23 0.11 -1.74
CA VAL A 34 8.40 -0.81 -0.95
C VAL A 34 8.57 -0.43 0.52
N PRO A 35 7.48 -0.04 1.21
CA PRO A 35 7.60 0.50 2.55
C PRO A 35 7.98 -0.57 3.56
N ILE A 36 8.61 -0.15 4.67
CA ILE A 36 8.83 -1.02 5.83
C ILE A 36 7.72 -0.80 6.88
N ILE A 37 7.63 -1.69 7.86
CA ILE A 37 6.60 -1.63 8.92
C ILE A 37 6.66 -0.30 9.68
N GLN A 38 7.86 0.25 9.91
CA GLN A 38 8.05 1.55 10.56
C GLN A 38 7.41 2.69 9.77
N ASP A 39 7.45 2.65 8.44
CA ASP A 39 6.81 3.67 7.61
C ASP A 39 5.31 3.52 7.64
N ILE A 40 4.79 2.29 7.55
CA ILE A 40 3.34 2.02 7.63
C ILE A 40 2.75 2.58 8.93
N ARG A 41 3.45 2.45 10.05
CA ARG A 41 3.02 2.97 11.37
C ARG A 41 2.81 4.47 11.41
N LYS A 42 3.57 5.23 10.62
CA LYS A 42 3.43 6.69 10.56
C LYS A 42 2.07 7.08 9.98
N HIS A 43 1.47 6.22 9.16
CA HIS A 43 0.19 6.47 8.50
C HIS A 43 -0.98 5.67 9.07
N ILE A 44 -0.72 4.46 9.59
CA ILE A 44 -1.74 3.55 10.13
C ILE A 44 -1.37 3.20 11.58
N PRO A 45 -2.03 3.81 12.58
CA PRO A 45 -1.82 3.43 13.97
C PRO A 45 -2.32 2.00 14.22
N ASN A 46 -1.79 1.34 15.25
CA ASN A 46 -2.22 -0.02 15.61
C ASN A 46 -3.71 0.01 16.02
N PRO A 47 -4.63 -0.57 15.23
CA PRO A 47 -6.07 -0.48 15.48
C PRO A 47 -6.48 -1.16 16.79
N ARG A 48 -5.65 -2.07 17.32
CA ARG A 48 -5.93 -2.79 18.56
C ARG A 48 -5.78 -1.91 19.79
N LEU A 49 -5.00 -0.83 19.71
CA LEU A 49 -4.89 0.17 20.78
C LEU A 49 -6.21 0.95 20.99
N SER A 50 -7.05 1.03 19.96
CA SER A 50 -8.40 1.59 20.04
C SER A 50 -9.50 0.52 20.14
N GLY A 51 -9.14 -0.74 20.40
CA GLY A 51 -10.08 -1.86 20.52
C GLY A 51 -10.60 -2.41 19.19
N SER A 52 -10.07 -1.98 18.04
CA SER A 52 -10.44 -2.49 16.72
C SER A 52 -9.60 -3.70 16.31
N THR A 53 -10.26 -4.70 15.72
CA THR A 53 -9.61 -5.90 15.15
C THR A 53 -9.55 -5.85 13.62
N GLN A 54 -9.89 -4.71 13.02
CA GLN A 54 -9.95 -4.56 11.57
C GLN A 54 -8.60 -4.88 10.92
N ALA A 55 -8.63 -5.74 9.91
CA ALA A 55 -7.45 -6.10 9.14
C ALA A 55 -7.04 -4.95 8.21
N ILE A 56 -5.74 -4.71 8.13
CA ILE A 56 -5.12 -3.86 7.10
C ILE A 56 -4.90 -4.72 5.87
N GLY A 57 -5.40 -4.29 4.72
CA GLY A 57 -5.19 -4.97 3.43
C GLY A 57 -4.01 -4.38 2.66
N GLY A 58 -3.39 -5.18 1.79
CA GLY A 58 -2.27 -4.72 0.94
C GLY A 58 -2.62 -3.52 0.07
N TYR A 59 -3.86 -3.46 -0.44
CA TYR A 59 -4.35 -2.30 -1.20
C TYR A 59 -4.33 -1.00 -0.38
N LEU A 60 -4.70 -1.04 0.90
CA LEU A 60 -4.69 0.14 1.75
C LEU A 60 -3.27 0.70 1.90
N ILE A 61 -2.30 -0.19 2.10
CA ILE A 61 -0.88 0.18 2.17
C ILE A 61 -0.45 0.78 0.83
N PHE A 62 -0.63 0.07 -0.29
CA PHE A 62 -0.28 0.56 -1.62
C PHE A 62 -0.86 1.96 -1.89
N ARG A 63 -2.16 2.15 -1.63
CA ARG A 63 -2.86 3.41 -1.87
C ARG A 63 -2.25 4.57 -1.07
N ILE A 64 -1.88 4.37 0.20
CA ILE A 64 -1.31 5.44 1.02
C ILE A 64 -0.01 5.96 0.40
N PHE A 65 0.93 5.06 0.13
CA PHE A 65 2.26 5.44 -0.38
C PHE A 65 2.20 5.96 -1.81
N PHE A 66 1.36 5.37 -2.65
CA PHE A 66 1.12 5.88 -3.99
C PHE A 66 0.52 7.30 -3.96
N ASN A 67 -0.54 7.52 -3.16
CA ASN A 67 -1.20 8.81 -3.07
C ASN A 67 -0.26 9.89 -2.54
N GLU A 68 0.58 9.55 -1.55
CA GLU A 68 1.60 10.46 -1.03
C GLU A 68 2.55 10.92 -2.14
N GLN A 69 3.11 9.98 -2.92
CA GLN A 69 3.99 10.35 -4.04
C GLN A 69 3.30 11.15 -5.13
N VAL A 70 2.08 10.77 -5.51
CA VAL A 70 1.32 11.52 -6.53
C VAL A 70 1.07 12.94 -6.04
N SER A 71 0.66 13.11 -4.77
CA SER A 71 0.39 14.43 -4.19
C SER A 71 1.63 15.33 -4.11
N GLN A 72 2.82 14.75 -3.95
CA GLN A 72 4.09 15.48 -3.94
C GLN A 72 4.55 15.90 -5.34
N LYS A 73 4.30 15.07 -6.35
CA LYS A 73 4.80 15.28 -7.73
C LYS A 73 3.81 15.94 -8.66
N HIS A 74 2.52 15.85 -8.38
CA HIS A 74 1.46 16.31 -9.25
C HIS A 74 0.41 17.10 -8.48
N ASN A 75 0.02 18.24 -9.04
CA ASN A 75 -1.05 19.09 -8.51
C ASN A 75 -2.44 18.53 -8.92
N THR A 76 -2.62 17.21 -8.78
CA THR A 76 -3.78 16.45 -9.25
C THR A 76 -4.90 16.43 -8.20
N ILE A 77 -6.16 16.39 -8.66
CA ILE A 77 -7.34 16.38 -7.79
C ILE A 77 -7.42 15.06 -7.02
N VAL A 78 -7.59 15.11 -5.69
CA VAL A 78 -7.60 13.95 -4.78
C VAL A 78 -8.56 12.82 -5.22
N ALA A 79 -9.70 13.17 -5.82
CA ALA A 79 -10.68 12.20 -6.34
C ALA A 79 -10.12 11.36 -7.49
N GLU A 80 -9.33 11.96 -8.38
CA GLU A 80 -8.71 11.29 -9.52
C GLU A 80 -7.62 10.32 -9.05
N ILE A 81 -6.86 10.71 -8.01
CA ILE A 81 -5.81 9.87 -7.41
C ILE A 81 -6.41 8.57 -6.84
N SER A 82 -7.58 8.65 -6.19
CA SER A 82 -8.24 7.47 -5.64
C SER A 82 -8.70 6.49 -6.71
N ALA A 83 -9.29 6.99 -7.81
CA ALA A 83 -9.68 6.15 -8.94
C ALA A 83 -8.44 5.49 -9.59
N LEU A 84 -7.39 6.27 -9.84
CA LEU A 84 -6.12 5.79 -10.38
C LEU A 84 -5.49 4.69 -9.51
N SER A 85 -5.47 4.88 -8.19
CA SER A 85 -4.90 3.89 -7.26
C SER A 85 -5.63 2.54 -7.34
N SER A 86 -6.96 2.57 -7.50
CA SER A 86 -7.76 1.35 -7.60
C SER A 86 -7.53 0.64 -8.93
N GLU A 87 -7.45 1.40 -10.02
CA GLU A 87 -7.21 0.84 -11.35
C GLU A 87 -5.82 0.21 -11.43
N LEU A 88 -4.78 0.92 -10.97
CA LEU A 88 -3.41 0.41 -10.88
C LEU A 88 -3.30 -0.86 -10.03
N TRP A 89 -4.01 -0.92 -8.90
CA TRP A 89 -4.01 -2.11 -8.06
C TRP A 89 -4.67 -3.30 -8.75
N ASN A 90 -5.77 -3.08 -9.45
CA ASN A 90 -6.51 -4.14 -10.14
C ASN A 90 -5.73 -4.67 -11.35
N SER A 91 -5.00 -3.80 -12.06
CA SER A 91 -4.12 -4.15 -13.17
C SER A 91 -2.69 -4.53 -12.73
N ALA A 92 -2.40 -4.49 -11.42
CA ALA A 92 -1.04 -4.68 -10.93
C ALA A 92 -0.48 -6.07 -11.23
N GLU A 93 0.82 -6.10 -11.54
CA GLU A 93 1.56 -7.34 -11.67
C GLU A 93 1.39 -8.19 -10.38
N PRO A 94 1.24 -9.53 -10.47
CA PRO A 94 0.96 -10.38 -9.31
C PRO A 94 2.00 -10.28 -8.18
N ASN A 95 3.25 -10.02 -8.51
CA ASN A 95 4.35 -9.77 -7.57
C ASN A 95 4.09 -8.53 -6.71
N VAL A 96 3.63 -7.42 -7.28
CA VAL A 96 3.31 -6.18 -6.55
C VAL A 96 2.22 -6.45 -5.52
N ARG A 97 1.10 -7.05 -5.94
CA ARG A 97 0.01 -7.39 -5.01
C ARG A 97 0.45 -8.33 -3.91
N ARG A 98 1.26 -9.34 -4.26
CA ARG A 98 1.83 -10.29 -3.29
C ARG A 98 2.70 -9.58 -2.25
N THR A 99 3.61 -8.71 -2.69
CA THR A 99 4.49 -7.94 -1.79
C THR A 99 3.68 -7.12 -0.79
N PHE A 100 2.68 -6.36 -1.24
CA PHE A 100 1.87 -5.55 -0.34
C PHE A 100 0.96 -6.37 0.57
N ASN A 101 0.43 -7.51 0.10
CA ASN A 101 -0.36 -8.40 0.96
C ASN A 101 0.52 -9.06 2.05
N GLN A 102 1.72 -9.51 1.70
CA GLN A 102 2.68 -10.04 2.68
C GLN A 102 3.08 -8.98 3.71
N LEU A 103 3.31 -7.75 3.26
CA LEU A 103 3.64 -6.64 4.15
C LEU A 103 2.47 -6.30 5.09
N ALA A 104 1.23 -6.37 4.61
CA ALA A 104 0.03 -6.20 5.41
C ALA A 104 -0.09 -7.29 6.49
N GLU A 105 0.15 -8.56 6.12
CA GLU A 105 0.17 -9.69 7.06
C GLU A 105 1.23 -9.49 8.15
N GLN A 106 2.46 -9.15 7.76
CA GLN A 106 3.56 -8.88 8.70
C GLN A 106 3.25 -7.71 9.64
N THR A 107 2.65 -6.64 9.10
CA THR A 107 2.23 -5.49 9.90
C THR A 107 1.18 -5.88 10.93
N MET A 108 0.15 -6.65 10.52
CA MET A 108 -0.89 -7.13 11.42
C MET A 108 -0.33 -8.08 12.49
N LEU A 109 0.67 -8.91 12.16
CA LEU A 109 1.37 -9.74 13.15
C LEU A 109 2.08 -8.85 14.18
N LYS A 110 2.84 -7.84 13.76
CA LYS A 110 3.48 -6.89 14.69
C LYS A 110 2.49 -6.13 15.56
N PHE A 111 1.35 -5.73 15.00
CA PHE A 111 0.30 -5.07 15.78
C PHE A 111 -0.32 -5.98 16.84
N ARG A 112 -0.45 -7.28 16.57
CA ARG A 112 -0.93 -8.27 17.55
C ARG A 112 0.10 -8.55 18.63
N GLU A 113 1.39 -8.61 18.30
CA GLU A 113 2.47 -8.80 19.27
C GLU A 113 2.53 -7.64 20.29
N GLU A 114 2.30 -6.40 19.85
CA GLU A 114 2.38 -5.23 20.71
C GLU A 114 1.13 -4.97 21.55
N ALA A 115 -0.03 -5.37 21.03
CA ALA A 115 -1.31 -5.23 21.71
C ALA A 115 -2.04 -6.58 21.67
N PRO A 116 -1.57 -7.59 22.42
CA PRO A 116 -2.25 -8.88 22.49
C PRO A 116 -3.65 -8.67 23.05
N TYR A 117 -4.64 -9.41 22.51
CA TYR A 117 -5.98 -9.36 23.07
C TYR A 117 -5.90 -10.17 24.37
N ILE A 118 -5.94 -9.47 25.49
CA ILE A 118 -6.16 -10.12 26.78
C ILE A 118 -7.67 -10.27 26.85
N TRP A 119 -8.18 -11.47 26.60
CA TRP A 119 -9.53 -11.78 27.04
C TRP A 119 -9.53 -11.57 28.55
N PRO A 120 -10.42 -10.72 29.12
CA PRO A 120 -10.60 -10.76 30.55
C PRO A 120 -10.95 -12.20 30.86
N ASP A 121 -10.11 -12.88 31.64
CA ASP A 121 -10.37 -14.25 32.05
C ASP A 121 -11.83 -14.34 32.46
N ASN A 122 -12.51 -15.39 32.00
CA ASN A 122 -13.79 -15.81 32.56
C ASN A 122 -13.55 -16.13 34.04
N GLN A 123 -13.54 -15.10 34.90
CA GLN A 123 -13.60 -15.23 36.35
C GLN A 123 -15.00 -15.66 36.76
#